data_AF-A0A379S8G1-F1
#
_entry.id   AF-A0A379S8G1-F1
#
_cell.length_a   1.000
_cell.length_b   1.000
_cell.length_c   1.000
_cell.angle_alpha   90.00
_cell.angle_beta   90.00
_cell.angle_gamma   90.00
#
_symmetry.space_group_name_H-M   'P 1'
#
loop_
_entity.id
_entity.type
_entity.pdbx_description
1 polymer ?
#
loop_
_entity_poly.entity_id
_entity_poly.type
_entity_poly.pdbx_seq_one_letter_code
_entity_poly.pdbx_strand_id
1 'polypeptide(L)'
;MEPRDKGRLELNFLIPNTELLTGKRLQPYYDRADRPSINAWQTIVNAKLGLHDPNAPENRRTLVTLNTLPRTKQEAAEAITDGLVRFVWPESLKLVRT
;
A
#
# COMPACT_ATOMS: atom_id res chain seq x y z
N MET A 1 22.56 -13.58 -26.77
CA MET A 1 23.61 -12.62 -26.35
C MET A 1 23.24 -12.19 -24.95
N GLU A 2 24.04 -12.61 -23.97
CA GLU A 2 23.76 -12.47 -22.54
C GLU A 2 24.15 -11.06 -22.08
N PRO A 3 23.25 -10.26 -21.48
CA PRO A 3 23.61 -8.94 -20.98
C PRO A 3 24.37 -9.09 -19.65
N ARG A 4 25.69 -9.27 -19.73
CA ARG A 4 26.59 -9.07 -18.59
C ARG A 4 27.01 -7.62 -18.57
N ASP A 5 26.13 -6.77 -18.09
CA ASP A 5 26.56 -5.43 -17.72
C ASP A 5 25.95 -5.03 -16.38
N LYS A 6 26.83 -4.72 -15.42
CA LYS A 6 26.56 -4.38 -14.01
C LYS A 6 26.28 -5.51 -13.00
N GLY A 7 26.90 -6.69 -13.10
CA GLY A 7 27.00 -7.65 -11.98
C GLY A 7 25.68 -8.14 -11.35
N ARG A 8 24.54 -7.82 -11.97
CA ARG A 8 23.18 -8.20 -11.59
C ARG A 8 22.53 -8.81 -12.83
N LEU A 9 21.93 -9.97 -12.67
CA LEU A 9 21.19 -10.64 -13.73
C LEU A 9 19.83 -9.95 -13.87
N GLU A 10 19.57 -9.30 -15.01
CA GLU A 10 18.23 -8.81 -15.33
C GLU A 10 17.38 -9.93 -15.91
N LEU A 11 16.36 -10.32 -15.16
CA LEU A 11 15.35 -11.28 -15.57
C LEU A 11 14.20 -10.54 -16.27
N ASN A 12 14.12 -10.68 -17.59
CA ASN A 12 13.00 -10.20 -18.39
C ASN A 12 11.97 -11.31 -18.54
N PHE A 13 10.76 -11.11 -18.02
CA PHE A 13 9.63 -11.99 -18.23
C PHE A 13 8.66 -11.37 -19.24
N LEU A 14 8.31 -12.13 -20.28
CA LEU A 14 7.20 -11.81 -21.17
C LEU A 14 6.00 -12.66 -20.76
N ILE A 15 4.90 -12.02 -20.35
CA ILE A 15 3.65 -12.71 -20.02
C ILE A 15 2.63 -12.39 -21.13
N PRO A 16 2.28 -13.36 -22.00
CA PRO A 16 1.32 -13.14 -23.05
C PRO A 16 -0.10 -12.96 -22.47
N ASN A 17 -0.88 -12.06 -23.08
CA ASN A 17 -2.31 -11.84 -22.76
C ASN A 17 -3.22 -12.88 -23.43
N THR A 18 -2.67 -14.06 -23.71
CA THR A 18 -3.31 -15.15 -24.44
C THR A 18 -2.91 -16.46 -23.81
N GLU A 19 -3.89 -17.32 -23.56
CA GLU A 19 -3.66 -18.68 -23.11
C GLU A 19 -3.07 -19.51 -24.25
N LEU A 20 -1.89 -20.09 -24.05
CA LEU A 20 -1.10 -20.72 -25.11
C LEU A 20 -1.77 -21.96 -25.73
N LEU A 21 -2.59 -22.67 -24.98
CA LEU A 21 -3.24 -23.90 -25.44
C LEU A 21 -4.53 -23.64 -26.22
N THR A 22 -5.32 -22.67 -25.78
CA THR A 22 -6.66 -22.42 -26.30
C THR A 22 -6.72 -21.23 -27.27
N GLY A 23 -5.68 -20.40 -27.29
CA GLY A 23 -5.66 -19.14 -28.03
C GLY A 23 -6.61 -18.08 -27.47
N LYS A 24 -7.27 -18.33 -26.33
CA LYS A 24 -8.20 -17.39 -25.72
C LYS A 24 -7.48 -16.27 -24.99
N ARG A 25 -8.16 -15.14 -24.81
CA ARG A 25 -7.66 -14.02 -24.01
C ARG A 25 -7.43 -14.47 -22.57
N LEU A 26 -6.20 -14.29 -22.08
CA LEU A 26 -5.81 -14.55 -20.69
C LEU A 26 -5.40 -13.24 -20.05
N GLN A 27 -6.22 -12.72 -19.14
CA GLN A 27 -5.82 -11.59 -18.31
C GLN A 27 -4.86 -12.11 -17.24
N PRO A 28 -3.57 -11.71 -17.22
CA PRO A 28 -2.62 -12.20 -16.22
C PRO A 28 -2.98 -11.77 -14.80
N TYR A 29 -3.72 -10.66 -14.69
CA TYR A 29 -4.23 -10.13 -13.44
C TYR A 29 -5.66 -9.63 -13.63
N TYR A 30 -6.55 -10.07 -12.74
CA TYR A 30 -7.92 -9.64 -12.61
C TYR A 30 -8.23 -9.28 -11.14
N ASP A 31 -8.21 -7.97 -10.85
CA ASP A 31 -8.23 -7.43 -9.48
C ASP A 31 -9.27 -8.07 -8.56
N ARG A 32 -10.50 -8.23 -9.04
CA ARG A 32 -11.60 -8.77 -8.23
C ARG A 32 -11.36 -10.20 -7.75
N ALA A 33 -10.69 -11.04 -8.54
CA ALA A 33 -10.41 -12.43 -8.17
C ALA A 33 -9.06 -12.58 -7.46
N ASP A 34 -8.04 -11.84 -7.91
CA ASP A 34 -6.66 -12.06 -7.47
C ASP A 34 -6.29 -11.28 -6.21
N ARG A 35 -6.83 -10.06 -6.05
CA ARG A 35 -6.46 -9.16 -4.95
C ARG A 35 -6.67 -9.77 -3.56
N PRO A 36 -7.77 -10.48 -3.25
CA PRO A 36 -7.95 -11.09 -1.94
C PRO A 36 -6.84 -12.11 -1.62
N SER A 37 -6.46 -12.93 -2.60
CA SER A 37 -5.44 -13.96 -2.45
C SER A 37 -4.05 -13.35 -2.24
N ILE A 38 -3.69 -12.33 -3.03
CA ILE A 38 -2.42 -11.62 -2.91
C ILE A 38 -2.32 -10.90 -1.55
N ASN A 39 -3.38 -10.23 -1.12
CA ASN A 39 -3.41 -9.56 0.19
C ASN A 39 -3.26 -10.54 1.35
N ALA A 40 -3.94 -11.70 1.27
CA ALA A 40 -3.82 -12.73 2.29
C ALA A 40 -2.40 -13.31 2.34
N TRP A 41 -1.80 -13.58 1.18
CA TRP A 41 -0.41 -14.01 1.09
C TRP A 41 0.56 -13.00 1.71
N GLN A 42 0.42 -11.72 1.35
CA GLN A 42 1.24 -10.64 1.92
C GLN A 42 1.11 -10.58 3.45
N THR A 43 -0.12 -10.65 3.97
CA THR A 43 -0.38 -10.63 5.42
C THR A 43 0.31 -11.79 6.13
N ILE A 44 0.21 -13.01 5.58
CA ILE A 44 0.82 -14.21 6.15
C ILE A 44 2.34 -14.11 6.12
N VAL A 45 2.93 -13.65 5.02
CA VAL A 45 4.38 -13.49 4.87
C VAL A 45 4.91 -12.44 5.84
N ASN A 46 4.23 -11.28 5.95
CA ASN A 46 4.60 -10.24 6.89
C ASN A 46 4.59 -10.76 8.33
N ALA A 47 3.53 -11.47 8.72
CA ALA A 47 3.42 -12.07 10.05
C ALA A 47 4.54 -13.10 10.32
N LYS A 48 4.85 -13.96 9.35
CA LYS A 48 5.90 -14.99 9.48
C LYS A 48 7.31 -14.41 9.61
N LEU A 49 7.57 -13.32 8.90
CA LEU A 49 8.90 -12.70 8.83
C LEU A 49 9.06 -11.52 9.79
N GLY A 50 8.02 -11.18 10.56
CA GLY A 50 8.02 -10.00 11.43
C GLY A 50 8.16 -8.69 10.65
N LEU A 51 7.67 -8.64 9.41
CA LEU A 51 7.73 -7.44 8.59
C LEU A 51 6.61 -6.48 8.99
N HIS A 52 6.92 -5.19 8.89
CA HIS A 52 5.98 -4.12 9.15
C HIS A 52 4.84 -4.13 8.12
N ASP A 53 3.59 -4.23 8.59
CA ASP A 53 2.41 -4.19 7.72
C ASP A 53 1.98 -2.74 7.45
N PRO A 54 2.11 -2.22 6.22
CA PRO A 54 1.69 -0.85 5.89
C PRO A 54 0.18 -0.61 6.06
N ASN A 55 -0.65 -1.66 6.10
CA ASN A 55 -2.10 -1.55 6.29
C ASN A 55 -2.55 -1.67 7.75
N ALA A 56 -1.61 -1.87 8.68
CA ALA A 56 -1.90 -1.99 10.09
C ALA A 56 -2.64 -0.73 10.60
N PRO A 57 -3.58 -0.87 11.56
CA PRO A 57 -4.39 0.24 12.04
C PRO A 57 -3.54 1.40 12.59
N GLU A 58 -2.40 1.10 13.21
CA GLU A 58 -1.41 2.07 13.69
C GLU A 58 -0.81 2.96 12.58
N ASN A 59 -0.78 2.48 11.33
CA ASN A 59 -0.25 3.21 10.18
C ASN A 59 -1.31 4.06 9.47
N ARG A 60 -2.58 3.95 9.88
CA ARG A 60 -3.65 4.74 9.27
C ARG A 60 -3.51 6.20 9.67
N ARG A 61 -3.45 7.07 8.68
CA ARG A 61 -3.48 8.52 8.90
C ARG A 61 -4.83 8.90 9.52
N THR A 62 -4.80 9.64 10.62
CA THR A 62 -6.01 10.15 11.29
C THR A 62 -6.81 11.10 10.40
N LEU A 63 -6.11 11.87 9.56
CA LEU A 63 -6.71 12.78 8.60
C LEU A 63 -6.20 12.46 7.18
N VAL A 64 -7.13 12.36 6.25
CA VAL A 64 -6.86 12.29 4.81
C VAL A 64 -7.42 13.55 4.17
N THR A 65 -6.55 14.52 3.87
CA THR A 65 -6.92 15.72 3.13
C THR A 65 -6.71 15.51 1.63
N LEU A 66 -7.65 16.02 0.82
CA LEU A 66 -7.44 16.11 -0.63
C LEU A 66 -6.42 17.22 -0.92
N ASN A 67 -5.42 16.91 -1.76
CA ASN A 67 -4.40 17.88 -2.17
C ASN A 67 -4.98 19.10 -2.92
N THR A 68 -6.18 18.99 -3.47
CA THR A 68 -6.89 20.07 -4.18
C THR A 68 -7.65 21.03 -3.26
N LEU A 69 -7.72 20.74 -1.96
CA LEU A 69 -8.49 21.54 -1.03
C LEU A 69 -7.78 22.87 -0.74
N PRO A 70 -8.48 24.03 -0.72
CA PRO A 70 -7.89 25.29 -0.31
C PRO A 70 -7.26 25.19 1.08
N ARG A 71 -6.09 25.81 1.25
CA ARG A 71 -5.26 25.74 2.47
C ARG A 71 -6.03 26.04 3.75
N THR A 72 -6.90 27.05 3.73
CA THR A 72 -7.73 27.44 4.88
C THR A 72 -8.66 26.33 5.37
N LYS A 73 -9.16 25.49 4.46
CA LYS A 73 -10.01 24.34 4.81
C LYS A 73 -9.18 23.14 5.29
N GLN A 74 -7.95 22.99 4.80
CA GLN A 74 -7.02 21.97 5.31
C GLN A 74 -6.62 22.28 6.75
N GLU A 75 -6.23 23.52 7.02
CA GLU A 75 -5.87 24.01 8.37
C GLU A 75 -7.03 23.84 9.36
N ALA A 76 -8.27 24.12 8.92
CA ALA A 76 -9.45 23.89 9.75
C ALA A 76 -9.68 22.39 10.03
N ALA A 77 -9.52 21.52 9.03
CA ALA A 77 -9.67 20.07 9.20
C ALA A 77 -8.60 19.48 10.13
N GLU A 78 -7.36 19.96 10.03
CA GLU A 78 -6.26 19.61 10.93
C GLU A 78 -6.57 20.03 12.37
N ALA A 79 -6.96 21.30 12.59
CA ALA A 79 -7.29 21.80 13.92
C ALA A 79 -8.44 21.02 14.59
N ILE A 80 -9.47 20.66 13.81
CA ILE A 80 -10.59 19.84 14.30
C ILE A 80 -10.10 18.44 14.66
N THR A 81 -9.29 17.82 13.80
CA THR A 81 -8.78 16.46 14.02
C THR A 81 -7.89 16.41 15.25
N ASP A 82 -6.99 17.37 15.43
CA ASP A 82 -6.12 17.46 16.60
C ASP A 82 -6.91 17.63 17.89
N GLY A 83 -7.96 18.46 17.87
CA GLY A 83 -8.87 18.62 19.00
C GLY A 83 -9.57 17.32 19.38
N LEU A 84 -10.05 16.57 18.40
CA LEU A 84 -10.73 15.28 18.61
C LEU A 84 -9.76 14.20 19.12
N VAL A 85 -8.57 14.10 18.54
CA VAL A 85 -7.54 13.15 19.00
C VAL A 85 -7.17 13.42 20.45
N ARG A 86 -6.97 14.70 20.81
CA ARG A 86 -6.67 15.10 22.19
C ARG A 86 -7.79 14.76 23.17
N PHE A 87 -9.05 14.85 22.73
CA PHE A 87 -10.21 14.53 23.56
C PHE A 87 -10.36 13.01 23.78
N VAL A 88 -10.23 12.22 22.71
CA VAL A 88 -10.49 10.77 22.74
C VAL A 88 -9.29 9.99 23.28
N TRP A 89 -8.07 10.43 23.02
CA TRP A 89 -6.86 9.71 23.37
C TRP A 89 -5.75 10.65 23.87
N PRO A 90 -5.71 10.94 25.19
CA PRO A 90 -4.77 11.91 25.77
C PRO A 90 -3.29 11.54 25.62
N GLU A 91 -2.96 10.25 25.43
CA GLU A 91 -1.57 9.73 25.48
C GLU A 91 -0.89 9.53 24.12
N SER A 92 -1.57 9.70 22.98
CA SER A 92 -1.06 9.37 21.63
C SER A 92 -0.08 10.41 21.09
N LEU A 93 -0.09 11.61 21.67
CA LEU A 93 0.74 12.73 21.23
C LEU A 93 2.23 12.53 21.55
N LYS A 94 2.61 11.49 22.30
CA LYS A 94 4.02 11.16 22.57
C LYS A 94 4.74 10.51 21.38
N LEU A 95 4.01 9.93 20.42
CA LEU A 95 4.61 9.14 19.33
C LEU A 95 4.88 9.94 18.04
N VAL A 96 4.30 11.15 17.90
CA VAL A 96 4.36 11.95 16.66
C VAL A 96 5.48 13.01 16.70
N ARG A 97 6.25 13.11 17.79
CA ARG A 97 7.25 14.17 18.01
C ARG A 97 8.72 13.72 18.11
N THR A 98 9.08 12.53 17.63
CA THR A 98 10.49 12.12 17.44
C THR A 98 10.83 11.93 15.98
#